data_AF-A0AAJ4TDP7-F1
#
_entry.id   AF-A0AAJ4TDP7-F1
#
_cell.length_a   1.000
_cell.length_b   1.000
_cell.length_c   1.000
_cell.angle_alpha   90.00
_cell.angle_beta   90.00
_cell.angle_gamma   90.00
#
_symmetry.space_group_name_H-M   'P 1'
#
loop_
_entity.id
_entity.type
_entity.pdbx_description
1 polymer ?
#
loop_
_entity_poly.entity_id
_entity_poly.type
_entity_poly.pdbx_seq_one_letter_code
_entity_poly.pdbx_strand_id
1 'polypeptide(L)' 'MSRFSETEAALLERLRSLKAAPEMSINLYDIGVPMVAAGFSQEETMAVLDALEQDKIITSHDRHGGKVA' A
#
# COMPACT_ATOMS: atom_id res chain seq x y z
N MET A 1 14.55 -0.27 -14.04
CA MET A 1 13.33 -0.61 -13.28
C MET A 1 12.34 0.54 -13.46
N SER A 2 11.03 0.28 -13.52
CA SER A 2 10.04 1.36 -13.58
C SER A 2 9.75 1.86 -12.16
N ARG A 3 9.30 3.10 -12.04
CA ARG A 3 8.92 3.68 -10.74
C ARG A 3 7.82 2.86 -10.04
N PHE A 4 6.91 2.28 -10.83
CA PHE A 4 5.90 1.37 -10.33
C PHE A 4 6.51 0.11 -9.69
N SER A 5 7.42 -0.59 -10.39
CA SER A 5 8.04 -1.82 -9.88
C SER A 5 8.92 -1.57 -8.64
N GLU A 6 9.57 -0.40 -8.54
CA GLU A 6 10.30 0.00 -7.33
C GLU A 6 9.35 0.21 -6.14
N THR A 7 8.22 0.88 -6.39
CA THR A 7 7.19 1.12 -5.37
C THR A 7 6.53 -0.20 -4.93
N GLU A 8 6.27 -1.11 -5.87
CA GLU A 8 5.75 -2.45 -5.60
C GLU A 8 6.68 -3.27 -4.71
N ALA A 9 7.98 -3.30 -5.04
CA ALA A 9 8.96 -3.99 -4.22
C ALA A 9 9.01 -3.44 -2.78
N ALA A 10 9.08 -2.12 -2.62
CA ALA A 10 9.09 -1.47 -1.32
C ALA A 10 7.80 -1.73 -0.52
N LEU A 11 6.65 -1.71 -1.18
CA LEU A 11 5.36 -1.99 -0.55
C LEU A 11 5.26 -3.44 -0.06
N LEU A 12 5.71 -4.40 -0.87
CA LEU A 12 5.74 -5.82 -0.47
C LEU A 12 6.69 -6.06 0.71
N GLU A 13 7.86 -5.40 0.73
CA GLU A 13 8.78 -5.44 1.87
C GLU A 13 8.13 -4.84 3.12
N ARG A 14 7.35 -3.77 2.98
CA ARG A 14 6.62 -3.17 4.09
C ARG A 14 5.56 -4.11 4.65
N LEU A 15 4.76 -4.75 3.78
CA LEU A 15 3.77 -5.76 4.18
C LEU A 15 4.42 -6.95 4.89
N ARG A 16 5.57 -7.44 4.40
CA ARG A 16 6.34 -8.50 5.08
C ARG A 16 6.85 -8.05 6.46
N SER A 17 7.30 -6.81 6.58
CA SER A 17 7.76 -6.24 7.86
C SER A 17 6.63 -6.12 8.88
N LEU A 18 5.41 -5.86 8.41
CA LEU A 18 4.19 -5.87 9.21
C LEU A 18 3.70 -7.29 9.53
N LYS A 19 4.35 -8.33 9.00
CA LYS A 19 3.94 -9.74 9.09
C LYS A 19 2.49 -9.91 8.64
N ALA A 20 2.13 -9.23 7.55
CA ALA A 20 0.81 -9.28 6.94
C ALA A 20 0.39 -10.73 6.68
N ALA A 21 -0.83 -11.08 7.11
CA ALA A 21 -1.48 -12.34 6.82
C ALA A 21 -2.78 -12.08 6.03
N PRO A 22 -3.29 -13.04 5.25
CA PRO A 22 -4.47 -12.84 4.39
C PRO A 22 -5.73 -12.32 5.10
N GLU A 23 -5.91 -12.66 6.39
CA GLU A 23 -7.06 -12.22 7.18
C GLU A 23 -6.76 -11.03 8.11
N MET A 24 -5.55 -10.47 8.01
CA MET A 24 -5.13 -9.34 8.83
C MET A 24 -5.55 -8.03 8.19
N SER A 25 -6.31 -7.21 8.92
CA SER A 25 -6.54 -5.82 8.53
C SER A 25 -5.30 -4.98 8.89
N ILE A 26 -4.75 -4.30 7.89
CA ILE A 26 -3.61 -3.40 8.04
C ILE A 26 -4.09 -1.97 7.82
N ASN A 27 -3.71 -1.06 8.71
CA ASN A 27 -4.03 0.35 8.54
C ASN A 27 -3.17 0.95 7.43
N LEU A 28 -3.80 1.72 6.53
CA LEU A 28 -3.09 2.41 5.45
C LEU A 28 -2.02 3.37 5.99
N TYR A 29 -2.21 3.97 7.17
CA TYR A 29 -1.19 4.84 7.79
C TYR A 29 0.10 4.09 8.14
N ASP A 30 0.00 2.81 8.54
CA ASP A 30 1.16 1.96 8.83
C ASP A 30 1.96 1.63 7.57
N ILE A 31 1.38 1.85 6.40
CA ILE A 31 2.00 1.68 5.09
C ILE A 31 2.48 3.03 4.55
N GLY A 32 1.56 4.00 4.43
CA GLY A 32 1.78 5.28 3.76
C GLY A 32 2.87 6.13 4.41
N VAL A 33 2.93 6.19 5.75
CA VAL A 33 3.96 6.99 6.43
C VAL A 33 5.39 6.47 6.13
N PRO A 34 5.67 5.16 6.28
CA PRO A 34 6.96 4.58 5.86
C PRO A 34 7.25 4.71 4.36
N MET A 35 6.25 4.58 3.49
CA MET A 35 6.45 4.72 2.03
C MET A 35 6.85 6.16 1.67
N VAL A 36 6.20 7.16 2.26
CA VAL A 36 6.57 8.58 2.11
C VAL A 36 7.98 8.85 2.66
N ALA A 37 8.31 8.28 3.82
CA ALA A 37 9.65 8.40 4.40
C ALA A 37 10.73 7.75 3.52
N ALA A 38 10.39 6.69 2.77
CA ALA A 38 11.25 6.05 1.79
C ALA A 38 11.31 6.79 0.43
N GLY A 39 10.61 7.92 0.31
CA GLY A 39 10.62 8.77 -0.88
C GLY A 39 9.60 8.39 -1.96
N PHE A 40 8.58 7.59 -1.63
CA PHE A 40 7.45 7.28 -2.51
C PHE A 40 6.29 8.23 -2.25
N SER A 41 5.59 8.65 -3.31
CA SER A 41 4.41 9.48 -3.15
C SER A 41 3.20 8.65 -2.72
N GLN A 42 2.18 9.33 -2.20
CA GLN A 42 0.91 8.68 -1.90
C GLN A 42 0.27 8.12 -3.17
N GLU A 43 0.31 8.85 -4.29
CA GLU A 43 -0.24 8.41 -5.58
C GLU A 43 0.46 7.14 -6.10
N GLU A 44 1.79 7.09 -6.00
CA GLU A 44 2.58 5.90 -6.36
C GLU A 44 2.18 4.70 -5.51
N THR A 45 2.07 4.91 -4.19
CA THR A 45 1.68 3.85 -3.24
C THR A 45 0.26 3.35 -3.51
N MET A 46 -0.67 4.27 -3.76
CA MET A 46 -2.07 3.94 -4.06
C MET A 46 -2.21 3.19 -5.39
N ALA A 47 -1.50 3.60 -6.43
CA ALA A 47 -1.52 2.91 -7.73
C ALA A 47 -1.09 1.45 -7.61
N VAL A 48 -0.08 1.17 -6.77
CA VAL A 48 0.38 -0.20 -6.50
C VAL A 48 -0.65 -0.96 -5.66
N LEU A 49 -1.19 -0.36 -4.60
CA LEU A 49 -2.24 -1.00 -3.79
C LEU A 49 -3.47 -1.38 -4.64
N ASP A 50 -3.88 -0.49 -5.53
CA ASP A 50 -4.99 -0.73 -6.46
C ASP A 50 -4.68 -1.89 -7.42
N ALA A 51 -3.45 -1.99 -7.93
CA ALA A 51 -3.03 -3.10 -8.76
C ALA A 51 -3.03 -4.44 -7.99
N LEU A 52 -2.50 -4.46 -6.76
CA LEU A 52 -2.52 -5.66 -5.90
C LEU A 52 -3.95 -6.11 -5.57
N GLU A 53 -4.89 -5.18 -5.45
CA GLU A 53 -6.30 -5.50 -5.24
C GLU A 53 -6.98 -6.02 -6.51
N GLN A 54 -6.64 -5.47 -7.69
CA GLN A 54 -7.08 -6.01 -8.98
C GLN A 54 -6.58 -7.44 -9.20
N ASP A 55 -5.35 -7.73 -8.78
CA ASP A 55 -4.75 -9.06 -8.79
C ASP A 55 -5.28 -9.97 -7.66
N LYS A 56 -6.18 -9.45 -6.81
CA LYS A 56 -6.81 -10.15 -5.67
C LYS A 56 -5.81 -10.65 -4.63
N ILE A 57 -4.64 -10.02 -4.55
CA ILE A 57 -3.61 -10.29 -3.54
C ILE A 57 -4.01 -9.66 -2.21
N ILE A 58 -4.62 -8.47 -2.26
CA ILE A 58 -5.17 -7.77 -1.10
C ILE A 58 -6.65 -7.46 -1.32
N THR A 59 -7.34 -7.12 -0.24
CA THR A 59 -8.72 -6.58 -0.32
C THR A 59 -8.80 -5.38 0.60
N SER A 60 -9.34 -4.29 0.09
CA SER A 60 -9.53 -3.09 0.87
C SER A 60 -10.94 -3.07 1.48
N HIS A 61 -11.02 -3.01 2.81
CA HIS A 61 -12.32 -3.05 3.51
C HIS A 61 -12.93 -1.66 3.73
N ASP A 62 -12.11 -0.59 3.71
CA ASP A 62 -12.56 0.79 3.87
C ASP A 62 -11.61 1.77 3.16
N ARG A 63 -11.76 1.92 1.84
CA ARG A 63 -11.09 2.98 1.06
C ARG A 63 -11.96 4.24 0.90
N HIS A 64 -13.11 4.33 1.59
CA HIS A 64 -14.06 5.44 1.46
C HIS A 64 -14.24 6.17 2.80
N GLY A 65 -13.14 6.67 3.36
CA GLY A 65 -13.16 7.48 4.56
C GLY A 65 -12.25 8.70 4.45
N GLY A 66 -12.79 9.82 3.92
CA GLY A 66 -12.18 11.14 4.12
C GLY A 66 -12.11 12.03 2.87
N LYS A 67 -13.25 12.58 2.43
CA LYS A 67 -13.22 13.97 1.94
C LYS A 67 -12.82 14.82 3.13
N VAL A 68 -11.57 15.28 3.18
CA VAL A 68 -11.23 16.48 3.95
C VAL A 68 -11.96 17.64 3.26
N ALA A 69 -12.93 18.20 3.98
CA ALA A 69 -13.64 19.42 3.59
C ALA A 69 -12.70 20.63 3.64
#